data_AF-A0A0G0DC55-F1
#
_entry.id   AF-A0A0G0DC55-F1
#
_cell.length_a   1.000
_cell.length_b   1.000
_cell.length_c   1.000
_cell.angle_alpha   90.00
_cell.angle_beta   90.00
_cell.angle_gamma   90.00
#
_symmetry.space_group_name_H-M   'P 1'
#
loop_
_entity.id
_entity.type
_entity.pdbx_description
1 polymer ?
#
loop_
_entity_poly.entity_id
_entity_poly.type
_entity_poly.pdbx_seq_one_letter_code
_entity_poly.pdbx_strand_id
1 'polypeptide(L)'
;MIIDRLIDMSNVYSLLKKSKLIQIVLALCLFFLVPSLVNAQGTTTTTPKQEIKAFTYFTGIGCPHCAKVSPVIHNNMNEQDGLLMIEYEIYQESSNASMLYSYNAKYGYQLAIPLILYAPNDFDQGDTQILNNFDTQVAKLQVNTIELANKTVTWEDLNLNDFDGRVKLFVKDRVALQSTSKDLTTEQIELIKEFLAAKDLDMYVQTLQGTKVKDMTIEYPGGNEIYTHGVNIGSWSLLWRGNNDAQITDGKITNTNSGSTDSSSISWGKISALALTDSINPCALSVLLMMLIAIATYHPKDRKQILWAGLAFVAAVFVTYFIYGLLIVKAFEVVQGISSIKLYLYKGLGAGAIIMGLLEFKDFFFYKPGSIGTEMPMMFRPKVQQILARVTSPLGAFGLGMFVTLFLLPCTIGPYVILGGMLSYGEFAGALPYLTVYNLIFVLPMVVIILLVFFGSKSIKQITEWREKNVKVMHLIIGIIFILLGVSMFFGLF
;
A
#
# COMPACT_ATOMS: atom_id res chain seq x y z
N MET A 1 17.54 57.90 -2.23
CA MET A 1 19.00 57.79 -2.01
C MET A 1 19.26 56.46 -1.31
N ILE A 2 19.56 55.44 -2.11
CA ILE A 2 20.73 54.56 -1.94
C ILE A 2 21.36 54.54 -0.53
N ILE A 3 21.28 53.36 0.10
CA ILE A 3 22.39 52.61 0.73
C ILE A 3 22.97 53.13 2.07
N ASP A 4 23.27 52.14 2.92
CA ASP A 4 24.15 52.11 4.09
C ASP A 4 23.65 52.58 5.47
N ARG A 5 23.24 51.61 6.30
CA ARG A 5 24.15 51.13 7.36
C ARG A 5 23.72 49.75 7.88
N LEU A 6 24.54 48.77 7.48
CA LEU A 6 24.66 47.44 8.04
C LEU A 6 24.73 47.48 9.58
N ILE A 7 23.78 46.82 10.25
CA ILE A 7 23.98 46.38 11.63
C ILE A 7 24.89 45.15 11.57
N ASP A 8 26.07 45.37 12.09
CA ASP A 8 27.22 44.49 12.15
C ASP A 8 26.91 43.19 12.93
N MET A 9 26.47 42.14 12.22
CA MET A 9 26.26 40.80 12.80
C MET A 9 27.55 40.13 13.29
N SER A 10 28.73 40.72 13.05
CA SER A 10 29.99 40.19 13.59
C SER A 10 30.16 40.47 15.09
N ASN A 11 29.45 41.48 15.64
CA ASN A 11 29.57 41.88 17.04
C ASN A 11 28.69 41.08 18.01
N VAL A 12 27.57 40.50 17.54
CA VAL A 12 26.68 39.68 18.39
C VAL A 12 27.32 38.31 18.68
N TYR A 13 28.02 37.74 17.70
CA TYR A 13 28.71 36.46 17.85
C TYR A 13 29.94 36.57 18.77
N SER A 14 30.59 37.74 18.83
CA SER A 14 31.74 37.97 19.71
C SER A 14 31.33 38.15 21.18
N LEU A 15 30.15 38.72 21.44
CA LEU A 15 29.54 38.85 22.77
C LEU A 15 29.08 37.49 23.33
N LEU A 16 28.55 36.60 22.48
CA LEU A 16 28.12 35.25 22.86
C LEU A 16 29.29 34.32 23.26
N LYS A 17 30.52 34.59 22.79
CA LYS A 17 31.69 33.73 23.05
C LYS A 17 32.47 34.08 24.33
N LYS A 18 32.30 35.27 24.89
CA LYS A 18 33.17 35.77 25.98
C LYS A 18 32.54 35.81 27.38
N SER A 19 31.23 35.62 27.51
CA SER A 19 30.58 35.60 28.83
C SER A 19 30.32 34.17 29.29
N LYS A 20 31.20 33.63 30.15
CA LYS A 20 30.93 32.38 30.88
C LYS A 20 29.59 32.44 31.65
N LEU A 21 29.15 33.64 32.01
CA LEU A 21 27.89 33.89 32.71
C LEU A 21 26.67 33.56 31.84
N ILE A 22 26.69 33.85 30.54
CA ILE A 22 25.56 33.58 29.63
C ILE A 22 25.44 32.08 29.36
N GLN A 23 26.56 31.36 29.26
CA GLN A 23 26.56 29.90 29.12
C GLN A 23 26.05 29.19 30.39
N ILE A 24 26.36 29.73 31.57
CA ILE A 24 25.84 29.22 32.85
C ILE A 24 24.33 29.49 32.97
N VAL A 25 23.85 30.67 32.55
CA VAL A 25 22.42 31.01 32.58
C VAL A 25 21.62 30.16 31.59
N LEU A 26 22.15 29.89 30.39
CA LEU A 26 21.52 28.99 29.42
C LEU A 26 21.50 27.52 29.91
N ALA A 27 22.56 27.06 30.59
CA ALA A 27 22.60 25.73 31.19
C ALA A 27 21.66 25.60 32.39
N LEU A 28 21.52 26.64 33.22
CA LEU A 28 20.54 26.67 34.33
C LEU A 28 19.09 26.71 33.83
N CYS A 29 18.81 27.45 32.76
CA CYS A 29 17.48 27.47 32.15
C CYS A 29 17.10 26.13 31.48
N LEU A 30 18.08 25.37 30.96
CA LEU A 30 17.85 24.01 30.47
C LEU A 30 17.70 22.98 31.60
N PHE A 31 18.30 23.22 32.78
CA PHE A 31 18.18 22.34 33.94
C PHE A 31 16.80 22.44 34.64
N PHE A 32 16.11 23.58 34.51
CA PHE A 32 14.76 23.81 35.06
C PHE A 32 13.61 23.37 34.13
N LEU A 33 13.90 22.79 32.95
CA LEU A 33 12.90 22.26 32.02
C LEU A 33 12.69 20.74 32.12
N VAL A 34 13.21 20.10 33.16
CA VAL A 34 12.93 18.69 33.48
C VAL A 34 11.73 18.63 34.44
N PRO A 35 10.58 18.04 34.08
CA PRO A 35 9.53 17.79 35.04
C PRO A 35 10.04 16.81 36.09
N SER A 36 9.93 17.22 37.35
CA SER A 36 10.20 16.36 38.50
C SER A 36 9.21 15.19 38.50
N LEU A 37 9.74 13.96 38.53
CA LEU A 37 9.00 12.77 38.95
C LEU A 37 8.45 13.02 40.36
N VAL A 38 7.15 13.28 40.43
CA VAL A 38 6.39 13.18 41.67
C VAL A 38 5.92 11.73 41.78
N ASN A 39 6.31 11.08 42.87
CA ASN A 39 5.72 9.84 43.34
C ASN A 39 4.20 10.05 43.55
N ALA A 40 3.39 9.61 42.61
CA ALA A 40 2.02 9.24 42.91
C ALA A 40 2.04 7.80 43.43
N GLN A 41 1.92 7.62 44.75
CA GLN A 41 1.39 6.38 45.29
C GLN A 41 -0.08 6.31 44.87
N GLY A 42 -0.33 5.78 43.67
CA GLY A 42 -1.65 5.37 43.24
C GLY A 42 -2.06 4.16 44.07
N THR A 43 -3.11 4.32 44.86
CA THR A 43 -3.88 3.25 45.49
C THR A 43 -4.12 2.11 44.50
N THR A 44 -3.55 0.95 44.79
CA THR A 44 -3.83 -0.30 44.09
C THR A 44 -5.25 -0.77 44.42
N THR A 45 -6.22 -0.24 43.67
CA THR A 45 -7.55 -0.86 43.59
C THR A 45 -7.36 -2.18 42.83
N THR A 46 -7.16 -3.25 43.58
CA THR A 46 -7.03 -4.62 43.06
C THR A 46 -8.42 -5.09 42.61
N THR A 47 -8.82 -4.65 41.42
CA THR A 47 -9.89 -5.34 40.67
C THR A 47 -9.40 -6.76 40.41
N PRO A 48 -10.18 -7.82 40.70
CA PRO A 48 -9.72 -9.19 40.53
C PRO A 48 -9.47 -9.46 39.03
N LYS A 49 -8.20 -9.38 38.61
CA LYS A 49 -7.76 -9.60 37.23
C LYS A 49 -8.25 -10.96 36.75
N GLN A 50 -8.90 -10.96 35.58
CA GLN A 50 -9.34 -12.19 34.93
C GLN A 50 -8.13 -13.00 34.49
N GLU A 51 -8.15 -14.30 34.76
CA GLU A 51 -7.15 -15.24 34.25
C GLU A 51 -7.31 -15.37 32.74
N ILE A 52 -6.25 -15.11 31.98
CA ILE A 52 -6.26 -15.16 30.52
C ILE A 52 -5.55 -16.42 30.04
N LYS A 53 -6.22 -17.25 29.24
CA LYS A 53 -5.61 -18.34 28.47
C LYS A 53 -5.51 -17.92 27.02
N ALA A 54 -4.36 -18.08 26.39
CA ALA A 54 -4.14 -17.61 25.02
C ALA A 54 -3.74 -18.73 24.08
N PHE A 55 -4.20 -18.66 22.83
CA PHE A 55 -3.70 -19.50 21.73
C PHE A 55 -3.60 -18.67 20.44
N THR A 56 -2.76 -19.13 19.52
CA THR A 56 -2.54 -18.45 18.23
C THR A 56 -3.21 -19.23 17.10
N TYR A 57 -3.97 -18.55 16.24
CA TYR A 57 -4.71 -19.15 15.14
C TYR A 57 -4.29 -18.55 13.80
N PHE A 58 -3.83 -19.39 12.87
CA PHE A 58 -3.52 -19.01 11.50
C PHE A 58 -4.63 -19.49 10.56
N THR A 59 -5.19 -18.57 9.79
CA THR A 59 -6.35 -18.82 8.93
C THR A 59 -6.31 -18.02 7.63
N GLY A 60 -7.25 -18.27 6.72
CA GLY A 60 -7.26 -17.64 5.39
C GLY A 60 -8.68 -17.50 4.81
N ILE A 61 -9.12 -16.29 4.49
CA ILE A 61 -10.44 -16.07 3.87
C ILE A 61 -10.38 -16.56 2.43
N GLY A 62 -11.22 -17.54 2.10
CA GLY A 62 -11.18 -18.29 0.84
C GLY A 62 -10.54 -19.69 0.95
N CYS A 63 -9.96 -20.06 2.10
CA CYS A 63 -9.47 -21.41 2.37
C CYS A 63 -10.63 -22.37 2.74
N PRO A 64 -10.88 -23.46 1.97
CA PRO A 64 -12.01 -24.37 2.23
C PRO A 64 -11.96 -25.10 3.57
N HIS A 65 -10.77 -25.51 4.02
CA HIS A 65 -10.60 -26.17 5.33
C HIS A 65 -10.78 -25.18 6.48
N CYS A 66 -10.31 -23.94 6.31
CA CYS A 66 -10.44 -22.88 7.28
C CYS A 66 -11.93 -22.51 7.48
N ALA A 67 -12.71 -22.46 6.40
CA ALA A 67 -14.14 -22.18 6.44
C ALA A 67 -14.98 -23.22 7.22
N LYS A 68 -14.44 -24.41 7.49
CA LYS A 68 -15.08 -25.39 8.40
C LYS A 68 -14.70 -25.16 9.87
N VAL A 69 -13.50 -24.64 10.12
CA VAL A 69 -12.93 -24.47 11.46
C VAL A 69 -13.34 -23.15 12.08
N SER A 70 -13.14 -22.04 11.36
CA SER A 70 -13.30 -20.70 11.93
C SER A 70 -14.69 -20.47 12.54
N PRO A 71 -15.82 -20.86 11.92
CA PRO A 71 -17.13 -20.69 12.57
C PRO A 71 -17.25 -21.38 13.93
N VAL A 72 -16.65 -22.56 14.09
CA VAL A 72 -16.67 -23.33 15.35
C VAL A 72 -15.82 -22.64 16.41
N ILE A 73 -14.60 -22.22 16.04
CA ILE A 73 -13.69 -21.53 16.96
C ILE A 73 -14.29 -20.21 17.43
N HIS A 74 -14.79 -19.38 16.50
CA HIS A 74 -15.45 -18.12 16.84
C HIS A 74 -16.68 -18.31 17.74
N ASN A 75 -17.50 -19.34 17.50
CA ASN A 75 -18.61 -19.65 18.41
C ASN A 75 -18.12 -20.01 19.81
N ASN A 76 -17.09 -20.86 19.92
CA ASN A 76 -16.50 -21.22 21.21
C ASN A 76 -15.89 -20.02 21.94
N MET A 77 -15.27 -19.09 21.21
CA MET A 77 -14.75 -17.85 21.79
C MET A 77 -15.87 -17.03 22.45
N ASN A 78 -17.04 -16.94 21.84
CA ASN A 78 -18.20 -16.20 22.36
C ASN A 78 -18.79 -16.77 23.65
N GLU A 79 -18.53 -18.04 23.95
CA GLU A 79 -19.07 -18.74 25.12
C GLU A 79 -18.11 -18.76 26.31
N GLN A 80 -16.81 -18.54 26.10
CA GLN A 80 -15.78 -18.70 27.13
C GLN A 80 -15.21 -17.37 27.64
N ASP A 81 -15.24 -17.21 28.96
CA ASP A 81 -14.59 -16.09 29.63
C ASP A 81 -13.08 -16.32 29.77
N GLY A 82 -12.28 -15.29 29.45
CA GLY A 82 -10.83 -15.30 29.69
C GLY A 82 -10.04 -16.11 28.67
N LEU A 83 -10.65 -16.50 27.55
CA LEU A 83 -9.96 -17.11 26.42
C LEU A 83 -9.60 -16.01 25.41
N LEU A 84 -8.32 -15.92 25.06
CA LEU A 84 -7.75 -14.99 24.08
C LEU A 84 -7.31 -15.75 22.84
N MET A 85 -7.93 -15.42 21.70
CA MET A 85 -7.49 -15.91 20.40
C MET A 85 -6.67 -14.83 19.70
N ILE A 86 -5.43 -15.18 19.36
CA ILE A 86 -4.49 -14.35 18.61
C ILE A 86 -4.58 -14.80 17.15
N GLU A 87 -5.41 -14.13 16.34
CA GLU A 87 -5.66 -14.51 14.94
C GLU A 87 -4.72 -13.78 13.98
N TYR A 88 -4.13 -14.56 13.07
CA TYR A 88 -3.44 -14.14 11.87
C TYR A 88 -4.17 -14.67 10.63
N GLU A 89 -4.95 -13.81 9.97
CA GLU A 89 -5.48 -14.08 8.64
C GLU A 89 -4.39 -13.76 7.61
N ILE A 90 -4.06 -14.70 6.72
CA ILE A 90 -2.87 -14.59 5.85
C ILE A 90 -3.17 -14.46 4.35
N TYR A 91 -4.42 -14.59 3.90
CA TYR A 91 -4.78 -14.47 2.49
C TYR A 91 -5.15 -13.05 2.10
N GLN A 92 -6.05 -12.41 2.83
CA GLN A 92 -6.40 -11.00 2.60
C GLN A 92 -5.39 -10.07 3.27
N GLU A 93 -4.89 -10.43 4.45
CA GLU A 93 -3.88 -9.67 5.19
C GLU A 93 -2.49 -10.31 5.00
N SER A 94 -1.97 -10.22 3.78
CA SER A 94 -0.72 -10.87 3.37
C SER A 94 0.52 -10.51 4.20
N SER A 95 0.48 -9.39 4.96
CA SER A 95 1.53 -9.02 5.91
C SER A 95 1.72 -10.08 7.01
N ASN A 96 0.65 -10.78 7.38
CA ASN A 96 0.65 -11.85 8.39
C ASN A 96 1.26 -13.16 7.90
N ALA A 97 1.42 -13.38 6.59
CA ALA A 97 1.98 -14.64 6.08
C ALA A 97 3.41 -14.90 6.60
N SER A 98 4.17 -13.84 6.88
CA SER A 98 5.50 -13.94 7.50
C SER A 98 5.47 -14.49 8.93
N MET A 99 4.36 -14.31 9.64
CA MET A 99 4.19 -14.83 11.01
C MET A 99 4.05 -16.34 11.01
N LEU A 100 3.40 -16.92 9.99
CA LEU A 100 3.33 -18.38 9.84
C LEU A 100 4.73 -19.00 9.74
N TYR A 101 5.69 -18.32 9.12
CA TYR A 101 7.09 -18.77 9.11
C TYR A 101 7.81 -18.50 10.43
N SER A 102 7.59 -17.33 11.03
CA SER A 102 8.30 -16.91 12.24
C SER A 102 8.02 -17.81 13.44
N TYR A 103 6.78 -18.29 13.58
CA TYR A 103 6.42 -19.27 14.62
C TYR A 103 6.92 -20.69 14.28
N ASN A 104 7.17 -21.02 13.01
CA ASN A 104 7.55 -22.37 12.59
C ASN A 104 8.87 -22.84 13.23
N ALA A 105 9.84 -21.93 13.38
CA ALA A 105 11.13 -22.24 13.99
C ALA A 105 11.00 -22.75 15.44
N LYS A 106 9.95 -22.34 16.15
CA LYS A 106 9.70 -22.71 17.55
C LYS A 106 8.82 -23.95 17.71
N TYR A 107 8.00 -24.28 16.72
CA TYR A 107 6.97 -25.34 16.82
C TYR A 107 7.18 -26.53 15.86
N GLY A 108 7.88 -26.35 14.74
CA GLY A 108 8.21 -27.44 13.80
C GLY A 108 7.05 -27.99 12.95
N TYR A 109 5.96 -27.24 12.78
CA TYR A 109 4.81 -27.63 11.94
C TYR A 109 5.10 -27.54 10.43
N GLN A 110 4.14 -27.89 9.58
CA GLN A 110 4.23 -27.62 8.14
C GLN A 110 3.54 -26.27 7.84
N LEU A 111 4.05 -25.50 6.89
CA LEU A 111 3.51 -24.18 6.52
C LEU A 111 2.17 -24.30 5.79
N ALA A 112 1.12 -24.68 6.52
CA ALA A 112 -0.25 -24.85 6.03
C ALA A 112 -1.27 -24.36 7.06
N ILE A 113 -2.45 -24.00 6.58
CA ILE A 113 -3.60 -23.53 7.37
C ILE A 113 -4.83 -24.41 7.09
N PRO A 114 -5.80 -24.51 8.01
CA PRO A 114 -5.85 -23.88 9.34
C PRO A 114 -4.83 -24.50 10.31
N LEU A 115 -4.29 -23.68 11.22
CA LEU A 115 -3.28 -24.09 12.20
C LEU A 115 -3.55 -23.37 13.53
N ILE A 116 -3.61 -24.11 14.63
CA ILE A 116 -3.69 -23.55 16.00
C ILE A 116 -2.44 -23.94 16.78
N LEU A 117 -1.84 -22.96 17.45
CA LEU A 117 -0.69 -23.12 18.33
C LEU A 117 -1.13 -22.90 19.78
N TYR A 118 -0.89 -23.89 20.65
CA TYR A 118 -1.26 -23.83 22.07
C TYR A 118 -0.05 -23.60 22.97
N ALA A 119 1.04 -24.34 22.73
CA ALA A 119 2.30 -24.25 23.48
C ALA A 119 3.46 -24.77 22.63
N PRO A 120 4.74 -24.52 22.97
CA PRO A 120 5.87 -25.00 22.17
C PRO A 120 5.81 -26.53 21.96
N ASN A 121 5.84 -26.96 20.69
CA ASN A 121 5.62 -28.36 20.24
C ASN A 121 4.20 -28.93 20.46
N ASP A 122 3.21 -28.10 20.79
CA ASP A 122 1.81 -28.48 20.96
C ASP A 122 0.91 -27.62 20.05
N PHE A 123 0.50 -28.20 18.92
CA PHE A 123 -0.28 -27.55 17.89
C PHE A 123 -1.19 -28.55 17.16
N ASP A 124 -2.30 -28.06 16.61
CA ASP A 124 -3.17 -28.83 15.72
C ASP A 124 -3.14 -28.22 14.31
N GLN A 125 -3.03 -29.07 13.28
CA GLN A 125 -2.98 -28.63 11.89
C GLN A 125 -4.04 -29.34 11.04
N GLY A 126 -4.76 -28.57 10.23
CA GLY A 126 -5.86 -29.04 9.40
C GLY A 126 -7.20 -29.08 10.14
N ASP A 127 -8.28 -29.17 9.37
CA ASP A 127 -9.65 -29.06 9.90
C ASP A 127 -10.01 -30.19 10.89
N THR A 128 -9.64 -31.42 10.57
CA THR A 128 -10.05 -32.60 11.35
C THR A 128 -9.40 -32.64 12.73
N GLN A 129 -8.09 -32.32 12.83
CA GLN A 129 -7.40 -32.31 14.13
C GLN A 129 -7.95 -31.21 15.02
N ILE A 130 -8.06 -29.99 14.48
CA ILE A 130 -8.55 -28.83 15.22
C ILE A 130 -9.95 -29.09 15.76
N LEU A 131 -10.89 -29.51 14.91
CA LEU A 131 -12.28 -29.74 15.31
C LEU A 131 -12.44 -30.83 16.38
N ASN A 132 -11.57 -31.85 16.38
CA ASN A 132 -11.65 -32.95 17.35
C ASN A 132 -10.95 -32.64 18.68
N ASN A 133 -9.91 -31.80 18.65
CA ASN A 133 -9.01 -31.61 19.80
C ASN A 133 -9.22 -30.28 20.53
N PHE A 134 -9.84 -29.28 19.91
CA PHE A 134 -9.83 -27.88 20.39
C PHE A 134 -10.20 -27.74 21.88
N ASP A 135 -11.36 -28.25 22.30
CA ASP A 135 -11.81 -28.10 23.69
C ASP A 135 -10.85 -28.76 24.70
N THR A 136 -10.28 -29.91 24.31
CA THR A 136 -9.31 -30.64 25.15
C THR A 136 -7.98 -29.89 25.25
N GLN A 137 -7.56 -29.22 24.19
CA GLN A 137 -6.31 -28.45 24.15
C GLN A 137 -6.46 -27.12 24.88
N VAL A 138 -7.58 -26.42 24.69
CA VAL A 138 -7.92 -25.17 25.42
C VAL A 138 -7.94 -25.40 26.94
N ALA A 139 -8.43 -26.55 27.40
CA ALA A 139 -8.41 -26.90 28.82
C ALA A 139 -6.99 -26.96 29.41
N LYS A 140 -5.99 -27.34 28.61
CA LYS A 140 -4.57 -27.48 29.01
C LYS A 140 -3.76 -26.19 28.90
N LEU A 141 -4.32 -25.13 28.30
CA LEU A 141 -3.61 -23.85 28.14
C LEU A 141 -3.14 -23.31 29.49
N GLN A 142 -1.89 -22.84 29.51
CA GLN A 142 -1.32 -22.19 30.68
C GLN A 142 -1.97 -20.82 30.90
N VAL A 143 -2.32 -20.55 32.16
CA VAL A 143 -2.92 -19.28 32.56
C VAL A 143 -1.87 -18.19 32.54
N ASN A 144 -2.25 -17.04 31.98
CA ASN A 144 -1.47 -15.81 31.82
C ASN A 144 -0.16 -16.00 31.06
N THR A 145 -0.05 -17.05 30.25
CA THR A 145 1.11 -17.29 29.36
C THR A 145 0.70 -16.99 27.93
N ILE A 146 1.51 -16.20 27.22
CA ILE A 146 1.33 -15.88 25.81
C ILE A 146 2.57 -16.29 25.04
N GLU A 147 2.34 -17.11 24.03
CA GLU A 147 3.37 -17.60 23.14
C GLU A 147 3.51 -16.67 21.93
N LEU A 148 4.59 -15.89 21.91
CA LEU A 148 4.98 -15.08 20.75
C LEU A 148 5.97 -15.88 19.87
N ALA A 149 6.21 -15.37 18.66
CA ALA A 149 7.07 -16.02 17.67
C ALA A 149 8.48 -16.33 18.21
N ASN A 150 9.07 -15.35 18.92
CA ASN A 150 10.46 -15.37 19.37
C ASN A 150 10.63 -15.58 20.89
N LYS A 151 9.56 -15.43 21.68
CA LYS A 151 9.61 -15.50 23.14
C LYS A 151 8.29 -15.96 23.74
N THR A 152 8.33 -16.34 25.00
CA THR A 152 7.13 -16.61 25.81
C THR A 152 7.07 -15.51 26.86
N VAL A 153 5.91 -14.87 27.02
CA VAL A 153 5.71 -13.75 27.96
C VAL A 153 4.50 -13.99 28.84
N THR A 154 4.49 -13.36 30.01
CA THR A 154 3.30 -13.34 30.85
C THR A 154 2.31 -12.29 30.35
N TRP A 155 1.03 -12.40 30.73
CA TRP A 155 0.02 -11.38 30.44
C TRP A 155 0.42 -10.00 30.98
N GLU A 156 1.06 -9.95 32.15
CA GLU A 156 1.48 -8.70 32.77
C GLU A 156 2.63 -8.06 31.99
N ASP A 157 3.59 -8.85 31.54
CA ASP A 157 4.77 -8.39 30.77
C ASP A 157 4.50 -8.23 29.27
N LEU A 158 3.31 -8.63 28.78
CA LEU A 158 2.97 -8.51 27.36
C LEU A 158 2.98 -7.03 26.95
N ASN A 159 3.80 -6.73 25.96
CA ASN A 159 3.78 -5.46 25.24
C ASN A 159 3.10 -5.69 23.88
N LEU A 160 2.01 -4.97 23.60
CA LEU A 160 1.27 -5.14 22.34
C LEU A 160 2.08 -4.73 21.10
N ASN A 161 3.13 -3.93 21.26
CA ASN A 161 4.06 -3.63 20.18
C ASN A 161 4.98 -4.82 19.84
N ASP A 162 5.00 -5.89 20.63
CA ASP A 162 5.75 -7.11 20.30
C ASP A 162 5.05 -7.96 19.23
N PHE A 163 3.77 -7.72 18.96
CA PHE A 163 3.08 -8.34 17.84
C PHE A 163 3.63 -7.79 16.52
N ASP A 164 4.07 -8.71 15.66
CA ASP A 164 4.48 -8.44 14.30
C ASP A 164 3.33 -8.81 13.33
N GLY A 165 3.14 -8.03 12.27
CA GLY A 165 1.99 -8.17 11.38
C GLY A 165 0.80 -7.32 11.80
N ARG A 166 -0.40 -7.70 11.36
CA ARG A 166 -1.69 -7.12 11.71
C ARG A 166 -2.55 -8.17 12.38
N VAL A 167 -2.36 -8.28 13.68
CA VAL A 167 -3.03 -9.28 14.51
C VAL A 167 -4.45 -8.84 14.88
N LYS A 168 -5.35 -9.81 15.05
CA LYS A 168 -6.65 -9.61 15.68
C LYS A 168 -6.69 -10.38 17.00
N LEU A 169 -7.04 -9.69 18.08
CA LEU A 169 -7.10 -10.26 19.43
C LEU A 169 -8.57 -10.38 19.84
N PHE A 170 -9.12 -11.58 19.76
CA PHE A 170 -10.52 -11.85 20.11
C PHE A 170 -10.64 -12.36 21.53
N VAL A 171 -11.61 -11.82 22.28
CA VAL A 171 -12.03 -12.31 23.59
C VAL A 171 -13.54 -12.19 23.67
N LYS A 172 -14.27 -13.31 23.74
CA LYS A 172 -15.72 -13.33 23.93
C LYS A 172 -16.48 -12.34 23.03
N ASP A 173 -17.00 -11.27 23.62
CA ASP A 173 -17.85 -10.27 23.01
C ASP A 173 -17.09 -9.08 22.37
N ARG A 174 -15.75 -9.14 22.34
CA ARG A 174 -14.91 -8.03 21.88
C ARG A 174 -13.68 -8.47 21.08
N VAL A 175 -13.15 -7.53 20.32
CA VAL A 175 -11.92 -7.72 19.55
C VAL A 175 -11.08 -6.44 19.54
N ALA A 176 -9.76 -6.60 19.62
CA ALA A 176 -8.79 -5.55 19.37
C ALA A 176 -8.03 -5.83 18.07
N LEU A 177 -8.05 -4.86 17.15
CA LEU A 177 -7.52 -5.00 15.80
C LEU A 177 -6.34 -4.07 15.60
N GLN A 178 -5.20 -4.60 15.19
CA GLN A 178 -4.03 -3.81 14.87
C GLN A 178 -4.11 -3.29 13.41
N SER A 179 -4.26 -1.97 13.24
CA SER A 179 -4.41 -1.34 11.91
C SER A 179 -3.07 -1.01 11.25
N THR A 180 -2.10 -0.50 12.01
CA THR A 180 -0.77 -0.08 11.52
C THR A 180 0.34 -0.35 12.55
N SER A 181 1.61 -0.09 12.17
CA SER A 181 2.82 -0.47 12.93
C SER A 181 2.94 0.14 14.33
N LYS A 182 3.54 -0.66 15.22
CA LYS A 182 4.14 -0.41 16.55
C LYS A 182 4.39 1.06 16.96
N ASP A 183 3.38 1.73 17.48
CA ASP A 183 3.46 3.11 17.98
C ASP A 183 2.69 3.35 19.29
N LEU A 184 2.20 2.30 19.95
CA LEU A 184 1.45 2.46 21.19
C LEU A 184 2.35 2.93 22.34
N THR A 185 1.85 3.93 23.09
CA THR A 185 2.40 4.33 24.38
C THR A 185 2.09 3.30 25.47
N THR A 186 2.84 3.32 26.58
CA THR A 186 2.60 2.40 27.72
C THR A 186 1.19 2.52 28.28
N GLU A 187 0.63 3.74 28.35
CA GLU A 187 -0.74 3.97 28.80
C GLU A 187 -1.76 3.32 27.85
N GLN A 188 -1.58 3.46 26.53
CA GLN A 188 -2.47 2.83 25.55
C GLN A 188 -2.37 1.30 25.57
N ILE A 189 -1.18 0.75 25.79
CA ILE A 189 -0.98 -0.70 25.93
C ILE A 189 -1.80 -1.24 27.11
N GLU A 190 -1.69 -0.59 28.28
CA GLU A 190 -2.46 -1.00 29.46
C GLU A 190 -3.96 -0.84 29.23
N LEU A 191 -4.42 0.25 28.58
CA LEU A 191 -5.83 0.43 28.24
C LEU A 191 -6.39 -0.69 27.36
N ILE A 192 -5.63 -1.14 26.35
CA ILE A 192 -6.07 -2.22 25.46
C ILE A 192 -6.02 -3.58 26.19
N LYS A 193 -5.02 -3.81 27.04
CA LYS A 193 -4.97 -5.03 27.87
C LYS A 193 -6.13 -5.07 28.86
N GLU A 194 -6.44 -3.98 29.54
CA GLU A 194 -7.59 -3.89 30.44
C GLU A 194 -8.92 -4.09 29.69
N PHE A 195 -9.06 -3.56 28.46
CA PHE A 195 -10.21 -3.83 27.60
C PHE A 195 -10.41 -5.33 27.34
N LEU A 196 -9.33 -6.03 26.99
CA LEU A 196 -9.34 -7.47 26.70
C LEU A 196 -9.58 -8.32 27.96
N ALA A 197 -9.13 -7.87 29.14
CA ALA A 197 -9.21 -8.63 30.40
C ALA A 197 -10.37 -8.21 31.33
N ALA A 198 -11.19 -7.22 30.95
CA ALA A 198 -12.28 -6.74 31.78
C ALA A 198 -13.43 -7.77 31.89
N LYS A 199 -13.71 -8.21 33.12
CA LYS A 199 -14.89 -9.06 33.44
C LYS A 199 -16.21 -8.33 33.19
N ASP A 200 -16.26 -7.04 33.53
CA ASP A 200 -17.39 -6.16 33.26
C ASP A 200 -16.95 -5.09 32.26
N LEU A 201 -17.25 -5.32 30.99
CA LEU A 201 -16.86 -4.43 29.90
C LEU A 201 -17.63 -3.11 29.93
N ASP A 202 -18.91 -3.17 30.30
CA ASP A 202 -19.85 -2.06 30.19
C ASP A 202 -19.45 -0.88 31.12
N MET A 203 -18.83 -1.16 32.28
CA MET A 203 -18.22 -0.12 33.11
C MET A 203 -16.91 0.41 32.54
N TYR A 204 -16.07 -0.47 31.99
CA TYR A 204 -14.75 -0.11 31.50
C TYR A 204 -14.82 0.78 30.26
N VAL A 205 -15.71 0.46 29.31
CA VAL A 205 -15.83 1.20 28.04
C VAL A 205 -16.22 2.67 28.24
N GLN A 206 -16.95 3.01 29.30
CA GLN A 206 -17.30 4.41 29.61
C GLN A 206 -16.08 5.28 29.92
N THR A 207 -14.95 4.67 30.30
CA THR A 207 -13.69 5.36 30.58
C THR A 207 -12.81 5.50 29.33
N LEU A 208 -13.10 4.73 28.27
CA LEU A 208 -12.36 4.79 27.02
C LEU A 208 -12.65 6.09 26.29
N GLN A 209 -11.57 6.72 25.82
CA GLN A 209 -11.62 7.94 25.00
C GLN A 209 -10.89 7.70 23.69
N GLY A 210 -11.52 8.08 22.58
CA GLY A 210 -10.93 7.95 21.26
C GLY A 210 -11.88 8.32 20.13
N THR A 211 -11.48 8.00 18.90
CA THR A 211 -12.27 8.30 17.70
C THR A 211 -13.18 7.13 17.34
N LYS A 212 -14.37 7.42 16.80
CA LYS A 212 -15.35 6.38 16.46
C LYS A 212 -14.85 5.50 15.31
N VAL A 213 -14.99 4.18 15.47
CA VAL A 213 -14.71 3.23 14.37
C VAL A 213 -15.88 3.24 13.38
N LYS A 214 -15.56 3.22 12.07
CA LYS A 214 -16.56 3.27 11.00
C LYS A 214 -17.08 1.89 10.59
N ASP A 215 -16.21 0.89 10.57
CA ASP A 215 -16.55 -0.48 10.21
C ASP A 215 -16.64 -1.34 11.48
N MET A 216 -17.78 -1.99 11.67
CA MET A 216 -18.07 -2.81 12.84
C MET A 216 -18.23 -4.29 12.46
N THR A 217 -17.88 -4.66 11.23
CA THR A 217 -17.99 -6.04 10.74
C THR A 217 -16.60 -6.62 10.51
N ILE A 218 -16.33 -7.79 11.10
CA ILE A 218 -15.07 -8.51 10.94
C ILE A 218 -15.34 -9.82 10.22
N GLU A 219 -14.78 -9.94 9.03
CA GLU A 219 -14.86 -11.17 8.25
C GLU A 219 -13.87 -12.21 8.75
N TYR A 220 -14.31 -13.47 8.73
CA TYR A 220 -13.49 -14.65 8.95
C TYR A 220 -13.90 -15.75 7.95
N PRO A 221 -13.10 -16.80 7.76
CA PRO A 221 -13.44 -17.84 6.78
C PRO A 221 -14.77 -18.51 7.09
N GLY A 222 -15.74 -18.40 6.18
CA GLY A 222 -17.06 -19.01 6.34
C GLY A 222 -18.05 -18.19 7.19
N GLY A 223 -17.75 -16.94 7.55
CA GLY A 223 -18.70 -16.09 8.26
C GLY A 223 -18.21 -14.66 8.53
N ASN A 224 -18.93 -13.96 9.40
CA ASN A 224 -18.58 -12.64 9.87
C ASN A 224 -19.07 -12.41 11.30
N GLU A 225 -18.38 -11.56 12.04
CA GLU A 225 -18.82 -11.03 13.32
C GLU A 225 -19.23 -9.58 13.18
N ILE A 226 -20.39 -9.22 13.75
CA ILE A 226 -20.90 -7.85 13.78
C ILE A 226 -20.82 -7.35 15.22
N TYR A 227 -20.27 -6.16 15.40
CA TYR A 227 -20.14 -5.46 16.68
C TYR A 227 -21.06 -4.22 16.70
N THR A 228 -21.44 -3.77 17.89
CA THR A 228 -22.36 -2.63 18.06
C THR A 228 -21.63 -1.33 18.33
N HIS A 229 -20.44 -1.39 18.94
CA HIS A 229 -19.65 -0.24 19.34
C HIS A 229 -18.18 -0.40 18.93
N GLY A 230 -17.50 0.73 18.75
CA GLY A 230 -16.09 0.73 18.41
C GLY A 230 -15.38 2.05 18.62
N VAL A 231 -14.15 2.00 19.15
CA VAL A 231 -13.28 3.15 19.40
C VAL A 231 -11.85 2.86 18.93
N ASN A 232 -11.20 3.85 18.31
CA ASN A 232 -9.79 3.78 17.97
C ASN A 232 -8.93 4.34 19.10
N ILE A 233 -7.88 3.60 19.45
CA ILE A 233 -6.83 4.00 20.39
C ILE A 233 -5.48 3.82 19.70
N GLY A 234 -4.87 4.92 19.28
CA GLY A 234 -3.63 4.89 18.49
C GLY A 234 -3.83 4.13 17.17
N SER A 235 -2.97 3.15 16.91
CA SER A 235 -3.04 2.25 15.74
C SER A 235 -3.98 1.06 15.91
N TRP A 236 -4.76 1.00 17.00
CA TRP A 236 -5.67 -0.12 17.29
C TRP A 236 -7.12 0.30 17.25
N SER A 237 -7.97 -0.58 16.72
CA SER A 237 -9.42 -0.45 16.76
C SER A 237 -9.99 -1.47 17.74
N LEU A 238 -10.73 -0.99 18.74
CA LEU A 238 -11.40 -1.82 19.74
C LEU A 238 -12.87 -1.89 19.38
N LEU A 239 -13.41 -3.09 19.20
CA LEU A 239 -14.82 -3.34 18.88
C LEU A 239 -15.44 -4.24 19.94
N TRP A 240 -16.70 -4.00 20.31
CA TRP A 240 -17.41 -4.85 21.26
C TRP A 240 -18.92 -4.90 21.01
N ARG A 241 -19.53 -5.98 21.53
CA ARG A 241 -20.97 -6.16 21.68
C ARG A 241 -21.32 -5.87 23.14
N GLY A 242 -21.99 -4.75 23.41
CA GLY A 242 -22.38 -4.30 24.75
C GLY A 242 -23.51 -3.29 24.68
N ASN A 243 -23.89 -2.73 25.83
CA ASN A 243 -24.98 -1.75 25.92
C ASN A 243 -24.48 -0.30 26.02
N ASN A 244 -23.23 -0.11 26.46
CA ASN A 244 -22.66 1.21 26.71
C ASN A 244 -21.68 1.65 25.62
N ASP A 245 -21.75 2.95 25.28
CA ASP A 245 -20.80 3.64 24.39
C ASP A 245 -19.56 4.14 25.13
N ALA A 246 -18.42 4.18 24.44
CA ALA A 246 -17.22 4.89 24.89
C ALA A 246 -17.38 6.42 24.76
N GLN A 247 -16.57 7.19 25.49
CA GLN A 247 -16.58 8.65 25.36
C GLN A 247 -15.87 9.08 24.08
N ILE A 248 -16.66 9.44 23.06
CA ILE A 248 -16.15 9.94 21.79
C ILE A 248 -15.77 11.42 21.93
N THR A 249 -14.48 11.74 21.76
CA THR A 249 -13.94 13.10 21.92
C THR A 249 -14.20 14.01 20.72
N ASP A 250 -14.65 13.47 19.59
CA ASP A 250 -14.97 14.26 18.39
C ASP A 250 -16.36 14.89 18.49
N GLY A 251 -16.43 16.00 19.22
CA GLY A 251 -17.54 16.94 19.14
C GLY A 251 -17.65 17.58 17.75
N LYS A 252 -18.74 17.26 17.05
CA LYS A 252 -19.44 18.12 16.07
C LYS A 252 -18.70 18.45 14.76
N ILE A 253 -18.97 17.65 13.71
CA ILE A 253 -19.06 18.18 12.33
C ILE A 253 -20.28 17.56 11.62
N THR A 254 -21.38 18.31 11.63
CA THR A 254 -22.34 18.33 10.52
C THR A 254 -21.71 19.11 9.37
N ASN A 255 -21.31 18.43 8.29
CA ASN A 255 -21.65 18.78 6.91
C ASN A 255 -20.90 17.92 5.89
N THR A 256 -21.67 17.61 4.85
CA THR A 256 -21.40 17.06 3.54
C THR A 256 -20.08 17.48 2.86
N ASN A 257 -19.57 16.51 2.09
CA ASN A 257 -18.56 16.55 1.01
C ASN A 257 -17.08 16.28 1.35
N SER A 258 -16.66 15.13 0.81
CA SER A 258 -15.38 14.83 0.15
C SER A 258 -14.10 14.77 0.97
N GLY A 259 -13.48 13.59 0.93
CA GLY A 259 -12.05 13.41 1.22
C GLY A 259 -11.69 12.10 1.90
N SER A 260 -12.13 10.95 1.37
CA SER A 260 -11.67 9.64 1.85
C SER A 260 -10.31 9.30 1.22
N THR A 261 -9.28 9.16 2.05
CA THR A 261 -7.99 8.56 1.66
C THR A 261 -7.71 7.36 2.57
N ASP A 262 -7.55 6.21 1.89
CA ASP A 262 -6.93 4.93 2.27
C ASP A 262 -7.53 4.02 3.37
N SER A 263 -8.03 2.84 2.95
CA SER A 263 -7.28 1.56 3.00
C SER A 263 -7.95 0.44 2.16
N SER A 264 -7.12 -0.38 1.49
CA SER A 264 -7.34 -1.77 1.03
C SER A 264 -8.63 -2.16 0.27
N SER A 265 -9.13 -1.30 -0.62
CA SER A 265 -9.72 -1.77 -1.88
C SER A 265 -8.75 -1.41 -3.01
N ILE A 266 -8.81 -2.10 -4.15
CA ILE A 266 -8.15 -1.64 -5.38
C ILE A 266 -8.74 -0.25 -5.68
N SER A 267 -8.07 0.79 -5.18
CA SER A 267 -8.59 2.13 -5.25
C SER A 267 -8.54 2.55 -6.70
N TRP A 268 -9.72 2.80 -7.28
CA TRP A 268 -9.86 3.38 -8.61
C TRP A 268 -8.98 4.64 -8.76
N GLY A 269 -8.74 5.36 -7.66
CA GLY A 269 -7.81 6.49 -7.60
C GLY A 269 -6.35 6.10 -7.84
N LYS A 270 -5.86 5.01 -7.24
CA LYS A 270 -4.48 4.51 -7.45
C LYS A 270 -4.27 4.05 -8.89
N ILE A 271 -5.23 3.30 -9.44
CA ILE A 271 -5.18 2.87 -10.85
C ILE A 271 -5.21 4.07 -11.78
N SER A 272 -6.09 5.03 -11.53
CA SER A 272 -6.20 6.24 -12.36
C SER A 272 -4.92 7.06 -12.29
N ALA A 273 -4.29 7.20 -11.11
CA ALA A 273 -3.03 7.93 -10.96
C ALA A 273 -1.86 7.25 -11.71
N LEU A 274 -1.75 5.93 -11.62
CA LEU A 274 -0.76 5.16 -12.39
C LEU A 274 -1.00 5.30 -13.90
N ALA A 275 -2.25 5.15 -14.34
CA ALA A 275 -2.60 5.27 -15.75
C ALA A 275 -2.39 6.70 -16.29
N LEU A 276 -2.70 7.73 -15.49
CA LEU A 276 -2.46 9.13 -15.85
C LEU A 276 -0.97 9.43 -16.00
N THR A 277 -0.15 8.93 -15.07
CA THR A 277 1.31 9.05 -15.16
C THR A 277 1.83 8.43 -16.45
N ASP A 278 1.38 7.21 -16.76
CA ASP A 278 1.80 6.48 -17.96
C ASP A 278 1.26 7.11 -19.26
N SER A 279 0.10 7.76 -19.20
CA SER A 279 -0.51 8.45 -20.34
C SER A 279 0.33 9.64 -20.84
N ILE A 280 1.14 10.25 -19.96
CA ILE A 280 2.06 11.35 -20.30
C ILE A 280 3.42 10.75 -20.73
N ASN A 281 3.39 9.80 -21.66
CA ASN A 281 4.59 9.15 -22.15
C ASN A 281 5.13 9.86 -23.42
N PRO A 282 6.28 10.55 -23.34
CA PRO A 282 6.85 11.29 -24.46
C PRO A 282 7.22 10.39 -25.64
N CYS A 283 7.49 9.10 -25.43
CA CYS A 283 7.80 8.12 -26.48
C CYS A 283 6.56 7.76 -27.29
N ALA A 284 5.44 7.46 -26.62
CA ALA A 284 4.18 7.11 -27.28
C ALA A 284 3.65 8.28 -28.12
N LEU A 285 3.70 9.50 -27.57
CA LEU A 285 3.32 10.71 -28.29
C LEU A 285 4.22 10.99 -29.50
N SER A 286 5.53 10.74 -29.40
CA SER A 286 6.47 10.96 -30.51
C SER A 286 6.14 10.08 -31.70
N VAL A 287 5.91 8.78 -31.46
CA VAL A 287 5.67 7.86 -32.56
C VAL A 287 4.30 8.12 -33.21
N LEU A 288 3.28 8.45 -32.39
CA LEU A 288 1.99 8.89 -32.91
C LEU A 288 2.15 10.13 -33.81
N LEU A 289 2.85 11.17 -33.35
CA LEU A 289 3.04 12.38 -34.13
C LEU A 289 3.84 12.12 -35.40
N MET A 290 4.91 11.33 -35.36
CA MET A 290 5.68 10.95 -36.54
C MET A 290 4.82 10.21 -37.57
N MET A 291 3.97 9.30 -37.11
CA MET A 291 3.02 8.58 -37.97
C MET A 291 1.98 9.52 -38.57
N LEU A 292 1.37 10.40 -37.77
CA LEU A 292 0.39 11.38 -38.24
C LEU A 292 1.02 12.34 -39.26
N ILE A 293 2.27 12.77 -39.07
CA ILE A 293 3.01 13.58 -40.06
C ILE A 293 3.21 12.79 -41.36
N ALA A 294 3.65 11.53 -41.28
CA ALA A 294 3.88 10.70 -42.46
C ALA A 294 2.58 10.51 -43.28
N ILE A 295 1.48 10.17 -42.62
CA ILE A 295 0.17 9.95 -43.27
C ILE A 295 -0.41 11.27 -43.79
N ALA A 296 -0.30 12.36 -43.04
CA ALA A 296 -0.74 13.68 -43.49
C ALA A 296 0.08 14.20 -44.68
N THR A 297 1.36 13.80 -44.80
CA THR A 297 2.20 14.16 -45.95
C THR A 297 1.80 13.37 -47.19
N TYR A 298 1.42 12.09 -47.03
CA TYR A 298 1.00 11.23 -48.14
C TYR A 298 -0.46 11.50 -48.58
N HIS A 299 -1.33 11.86 -47.64
CA HIS A 299 -2.75 12.16 -47.85
C HIS A 299 -3.13 13.58 -47.37
N PRO A 300 -2.57 14.66 -47.96
CA PRO A 300 -2.70 16.02 -47.43
C PRO A 300 -4.12 16.59 -47.42
N LYS A 301 -5.03 16.04 -48.22
CA LYS A 301 -6.43 16.49 -48.31
C LYS A 301 -7.44 15.55 -47.63
N ASP A 302 -7.02 14.36 -47.19
CA ASP A 302 -7.93 13.35 -46.65
C ASP A 302 -7.83 13.24 -45.13
N ARG A 303 -8.56 14.14 -44.45
CA ARG A 303 -8.61 14.15 -42.97
C ARG A 303 -9.25 12.90 -42.39
N LYS A 304 -10.15 12.22 -43.12
CA LYS A 304 -10.78 10.98 -42.66
C LYS A 304 -9.75 9.85 -42.62
N GLN A 305 -8.88 9.78 -43.63
CA GLN A 305 -7.79 8.80 -43.65
C GLN A 305 -6.83 8.99 -42.46
N ILE A 306 -6.48 10.23 -42.13
CA ILE A 306 -5.63 10.56 -40.96
C ILE A 306 -6.31 10.13 -39.65
N LEU A 307 -7.61 10.40 -39.50
CA LEU A 307 -8.40 10.00 -38.33
C LEU A 307 -8.45 8.48 -38.17
N TRP A 308 -8.82 7.75 -39.23
CA TRP A 308 -8.92 6.30 -39.20
C TRP A 308 -7.58 5.63 -38.93
N ALA A 309 -6.49 6.15 -39.51
CA ALA A 309 -5.17 5.63 -39.25
C ALA A 309 -4.70 5.93 -37.81
N GLY A 310 -4.97 7.12 -37.29
CA GLY A 310 -4.73 7.46 -35.89
C GLY A 310 -5.47 6.53 -34.92
N LEU A 311 -6.78 6.32 -35.15
CA LEU A 311 -7.59 5.43 -34.33
C LEU A 311 -7.15 3.97 -34.44
N ALA A 312 -6.75 3.51 -35.63
CA ALA A 312 -6.21 2.16 -35.82
C ALA A 312 -4.89 1.96 -35.07
N PHE A 313 -4.00 2.97 -35.07
CA PHE A 313 -2.78 2.94 -34.25
C PHE A 313 -3.10 2.88 -32.75
N VAL A 314 -4.04 3.70 -32.26
CA VAL A 314 -4.46 3.68 -30.86
C VAL A 314 -5.09 2.34 -30.47
N ALA A 315 -5.92 1.76 -31.34
CA ALA A 315 -6.51 0.45 -31.11
C ALA A 315 -5.44 -0.65 -31.01
N ALA A 316 -4.41 -0.60 -31.86
CA ALA A 316 -3.28 -1.53 -31.78
C ALA A 316 -2.54 -1.41 -30.45
N VAL A 317 -2.22 -0.18 -30.04
CA VAL A 317 -1.57 0.12 -28.76
C VAL A 317 -2.41 -0.43 -27.60
N PHE A 318 -3.72 -0.15 -27.58
CA PHE A 318 -4.65 -0.65 -26.57
C PHE A 318 -4.64 -2.19 -26.49
N VAL A 319 -4.81 -2.88 -27.62
CA VAL A 319 -4.88 -4.35 -27.68
C VAL A 319 -3.57 -4.98 -27.22
N THR A 320 -2.42 -4.49 -27.72
CA THR A 320 -1.11 -5.04 -27.36
C THR A 320 -0.80 -4.82 -25.88
N TYR A 321 -1.08 -3.64 -25.33
CA TYR A 321 -0.87 -3.36 -23.92
C TYR A 321 -1.83 -4.10 -23.00
N PHE A 322 -3.07 -4.31 -23.42
CA PHE A 322 -4.01 -5.16 -22.69
C PHE A 322 -3.49 -6.60 -22.59
N ILE A 323 -2.98 -7.16 -23.69
CA ILE A 323 -2.33 -8.49 -23.69
C ILE A 323 -1.12 -8.52 -22.77
N TYR A 324 -0.25 -7.50 -22.83
CA TYR A 324 0.91 -7.40 -21.93
C TYR A 324 0.50 -7.32 -20.47
N GLY A 325 -0.54 -6.55 -20.15
CA GLY A 325 -1.10 -6.49 -18.80
C GLY A 325 -1.53 -7.87 -18.30
N LEU A 326 -2.24 -8.64 -19.13
CA LEU A 326 -2.64 -10.01 -18.78
C LEU A 326 -1.44 -10.94 -18.56
N LEU A 327 -0.43 -10.86 -19.44
CA LEU A 327 0.81 -11.63 -19.30
C LEU A 327 1.56 -11.28 -18.01
N ILE A 328 1.64 -9.99 -17.67
CA ILE A 328 2.29 -9.52 -16.45
C ILE A 328 1.52 -10.00 -15.21
N VAL A 329 0.18 -9.86 -15.18
CA VAL A 329 -0.65 -10.37 -14.07
C VAL A 329 -0.41 -11.87 -13.88
N LYS A 330 -0.43 -12.67 -14.95
CA LYS A 330 -0.15 -14.11 -14.87
C LYS A 330 1.28 -14.42 -14.43
N ALA A 331 2.27 -13.67 -14.92
CA ALA A 331 3.65 -13.85 -14.49
C ALA A 331 3.80 -13.58 -12.99
N PHE A 332 3.15 -12.53 -12.47
CA PHE A 332 3.13 -12.25 -11.05
C PHE A 332 2.41 -13.33 -10.25
N GLU A 333 1.25 -13.82 -10.70
CA GLU A 333 0.53 -14.93 -10.08
C GLU A 333 1.42 -16.18 -9.91
N VAL A 334 2.19 -16.53 -10.95
CA VAL A 334 3.15 -17.65 -10.90
C VAL A 334 4.32 -17.36 -9.95
N VAL A 335 4.90 -16.16 -10.00
CA VAL A 335 6.02 -15.78 -9.14
C VAL A 335 5.61 -15.66 -7.67
N GLN A 336 4.36 -15.30 -7.38
CA GLN A 336 3.81 -15.29 -6.03
C GLN A 336 3.72 -16.69 -5.39
N GLY A 337 3.70 -17.76 -6.19
CA GLY A 337 3.86 -19.13 -5.70
C GLY A 337 5.25 -19.45 -5.12
N ILE A 338 6.25 -18.58 -5.32
CA ILE A 338 7.63 -18.76 -4.87
C ILE A 338 8.00 -17.63 -3.89
N SER A 339 7.59 -17.78 -2.63
CA SER A 339 7.68 -16.73 -1.58
C SER A 339 9.06 -16.11 -1.40
N SER A 340 10.15 -16.86 -1.61
CA SER A 340 11.52 -16.36 -1.44
C SER A 340 11.96 -15.37 -2.52
N ILE A 341 11.35 -15.38 -3.71
CA ILE A 341 11.74 -14.52 -4.84
C ILE A 341 11.02 -13.17 -4.79
N LYS A 342 9.84 -13.11 -4.15
CA LYS A 342 8.97 -11.94 -4.10
C LYS A 342 9.69 -10.69 -3.59
N LEU A 343 10.38 -10.79 -2.45
CA LEU A 343 11.09 -9.66 -1.84
C LEU A 343 12.23 -9.13 -2.74
N TYR A 344 13.00 -10.03 -3.34
CA TYR A 344 14.09 -9.64 -4.25
C TYR A 344 13.56 -9.04 -5.55
N LEU A 345 12.44 -9.56 -6.06
CA LEU A 345 11.78 -9.03 -7.25
C LEU A 345 11.28 -7.60 -7.00
N TYR A 346 10.52 -7.35 -5.92
CA TYR A 346 9.99 -6.01 -5.62
C TYR A 346 11.11 -5.00 -5.31
N LYS A 347 12.14 -5.40 -4.56
CA LYS A 347 13.32 -4.54 -4.34
C LYS A 347 14.09 -4.27 -5.63
N GLY A 348 14.21 -5.26 -6.50
CA GLY A 348 14.85 -5.11 -7.82
C GLY A 348 14.07 -4.15 -8.74
N LEU A 349 12.74 -4.26 -8.77
CA LEU A 349 11.87 -3.37 -9.52
C LEU A 349 11.88 -1.95 -8.96
N GLY A 350 11.83 -1.80 -7.64
CA GLY A 350 11.97 -0.50 -6.97
C GLY A 350 13.31 0.16 -7.26
N ALA A 351 14.40 -0.60 -7.18
CA ALA A 351 15.74 -0.12 -7.56
C ALA A 351 15.80 0.28 -9.04
N GLY A 352 15.22 -0.51 -9.94
CA GLY A 352 15.11 -0.20 -11.37
C GLY A 352 14.34 1.11 -11.63
N ALA A 353 13.20 1.30 -10.95
CA ALA A 353 12.41 2.53 -11.03
C ALA A 353 13.19 3.75 -10.51
N ILE A 354 13.95 3.62 -9.41
CA ILE A 354 14.83 4.68 -8.91
C ILE A 354 15.91 5.03 -9.94
N ILE A 355 16.58 4.02 -10.53
CA ILE A 355 17.62 4.24 -11.54
C ILE A 355 17.03 4.97 -12.76
N MET A 356 15.88 4.52 -13.26
CA MET A 356 15.18 5.18 -14.36
C MET A 356 14.77 6.60 -14.01
N GLY A 357 14.22 6.82 -12.82
CA GLY A 357 13.85 8.15 -12.34
C GLY A 357 15.04 9.11 -12.21
N LEU A 358 16.21 8.60 -11.80
CA LEU A 358 17.45 9.39 -11.77
C LEU A 358 17.97 9.73 -13.18
N LEU A 359 17.81 8.84 -14.15
CA LEU A 359 18.16 9.10 -15.56
C LEU A 359 17.23 10.17 -16.17
N GLU A 360 15.93 10.10 -15.89
CA GLU A 360 14.94 11.12 -16.27
C GLU A 360 15.26 12.48 -15.62
N PHE A 361 15.61 12.48 -14.34
CA PHE A 361 16.01 13.68 -13.61
C PHE A 361 17.31 14.30 -14.14
N LYS A 362 18.28 13.47 -14.57
CA LYS A 362 19.49 13.93 -15.28
C LYS A 362 19.11 14.66 -16.57
N ASP A 363 18.12 14.17 -17.31
CA ASP A 363 17.70 14.76 -18.58
C ASP A 363 16.90 16.04 -18.43
N PHE A 364 16.32 16.31 -17.26
CA PHE A 364 15.81 17.65 -16.96
C PHE A 364 16.91 18.72 -17.01
N PHE A 365 18.07 18.45 -16.39
CA PHE A 365 19.19 19.40 -16.34
C PHE A 365 20.05 19.39 -17.61
N PHE A 366 20.34 18.20 -18.15
CA PHE A 366 21.30 17.99 -19.24
C PHE A 366 20.69 17.24 -20.44
N TYR A 367 19.48 17.63 -20.84
CA TYR A 367 18.78 17.03 -21.99
C TYR A 367 19.65 16.96 -23.25
N LYS A 368 19.78 15.76 -23.81
CA LYS A 368 20.31 15.50 -25.14
C LYS A 368 19.41 14.52 -25.88
N PRO A 369 19.04 14.78 -27.15
CA PRO A 369 18.25 13.84 -27.94
C PRO A 369 18.90 12.46 -27.99
N GLY A 370 18.15 11.42 -27.62
CA GLY A 370 18.65 10.03 -27.58
C GLY A 370 19.52 9.69 -26.36
N SER A 371 19.26 10.35 -25.22
CA SER A 371 19.85 10.01 -23.93
C SER A 371 19.56 8.55 -23.52
N ILE A 372 20.50 7.94 -22.80
CA ILE A 372 20.47 6.51 -22.45
C ILE A 372 19.31 6.23 -21.49
N GLY A 373 18.36 5.39 -21.94
CA GLY A 373 17.26 4.86 -21.13
C GLY A 373 15.97 5.68 -21.13
N THR A 374 16.04 6.96 -21.46
CA THR A 374 14.92 7.93 -21.36
C THR A 374 14.33 8.31 -22.71
N GLU A 375 15.12 8.25 -23.78
CA GLU A 375 14.67 8.46 -25.14
C GLU A 375 15.11 7.32 -26.07
N MET A 376 14.41 7.19 -27.19
CA MET A 376 14.79 6.27 -28.26
C MET A 376 16.22 6.61 -28.76
N PRO A 377 17.16 5.65 -28.79
CA PRO A 377 18.50 5.88 -29.30
C PRO A 377 18.49 6.41 -30.73
N MET A 378 19.34 7.40 -31.02
CA MET A 378 19.42 8.06 -32.33
C MET A 378 19.68 7.09 -33.49
N MET A 379 20.32 5.94 -33.23
CA MET A 379 20.57 4.91 -34.23
C MET A 379 19.29 4.22 -34.73
N PHE A 380 18.25 4.12 -33.90
CA PHE A 380 16.99 3.46 -34.26
C PHE A 380 15.98 4.41 -34.91
N ARG A 381 16.07 5.72 -34.68
CA ARG A 381 15.21 6.74 -35.31
C ARG A 381 15.13 6.61 -36.85
N PRO A 382 16.25 6.54 -37.61
CA PRO A 382 16.17 6.46 -39.07
C PRO A 382 15.53 5.16 -39.56
N LYS A 383 15.75 4.03 -38.89
CA LYS A 383 15.10 2.74 -39.24
C LYS A 383 13.59 2.81 -39.01
N VAL A 384 13.16 3.37 -37.88
CA VAL A 384 11.73 3.54 -37.57
C VAL A 384 11.08 4.54 -38.53
N GLN A 385 11.76 5.63 -38.89
CA GLN A 385 11.28 6.57 -39.92
C GLN A 385 11.11 5.90 -41.29
N GLN A 386 12.00 4.99 -41.67
CA GLN A 386 11.90 4.26 -42.93
C GLN A 386 10.73 3.25 -42.94
N ILE A 387 10.43 2.64 -41.80
CA ILE A 387 9.26 1.77 -41.61
C ILE A 387 7.97 2.62 -41.63
N LEU A 388 7.96 3.75 -40.91
CA LEU A 388 6.87 4.72 -40.87
C LEU A 388 6.50 5.24 -42.28
N ALA A 389 7.49 5.52 -43.12
CA ALA A 389 7.27 6.01 -44.48
C ALA A 389 6.55 5.00 -45.40
N ARG A 390 6.55 3.71 -45.06
CA ARG A 390 5.82 2.66 -45.81
C ARG A 390 4.38 2.50 -45.33
N VAL A 391 4.01 3.13 -44.23
CA VAL A 391 2.68 3.03 -43.62
C VAL A 391 1.80 4.17 -44.13
N THR A 392 0.98 3.86 -45.14
CA THR A 392 0.08 4.83 -45.78
C THR A 392 -1.40 4.52 -45.57
N SER A 393 -1.73 3.44 -44.85
CA SER A 393 -3.10 2.99 -44.63
C SER A 393 -3.42 2.75 -43.15
N PRO A 394 -4.70 2.79 -42.73
CA PRO A 394 -5.11 2.48 -41.36
C PRO A 394 -4.68 1.10 -40.90
N LEU A 395 -4.71 0.10 -41.79
CA LEU A 395 -4.25 -1.25 -41.49
C LEU A 395 -2.73 -1.28 -41.25
N GLY A 396 -1.95 -0.53 -42.05
CA GLY A 396 -0.53 -0.35 -41.80
C GLY A 396 -0.25 0.36 -40.48
N ALA A 397 -1.08 1.34 -40.10
CA ALA A 397 -0.96 2.06 -38.83
C ALA A 397 -1.26 1.14 -37.63
N PHE A 398 -2.22 0.22 -37.75
CA PHE A 398 -2.47 -0.81 -36.75
C PHE A 398 -1.26 -1.75 -36.57
N GLY A 399 -0.73 -2.30 -37.68
CA GLY A 399 0.43 -3.18 -37.64
C GLY A 399 1.68 -2.51 -37.06
N LEU A 400 1.90 -1.25 -37.45
CA LEU A 400 2.97 -0.43 -36.89
C LEU A 400 2.76 -0.19 -35.38
N GLY A 401 1.53 0.12 -34.95
CA GLY A 401 1.20 0.32 -33.55
C GLY A 401 1.55 -0.89 -32.70
N MET A 402 1.20 -2.11 -33.15
CA MET A 402 1.56 -3.35 -32.44
C MET A 402 3.10 -3.51 -32.34
N PHE A 403 3.82 -3.29 -33.44
CA PHE A 403 5.28 -3.42 -33.47
C PHE A 403 5.99 -2.39 -32.57
N VAL A 404 5.56 -1.13 -32.66
CA VAL A 404 6.14 -0.03 -31.89
C VAL A 404 5.86 -0.20 -30.39
N THR A 405 4.71 -0.76 -30.02
CA THR A 405 4.33 -0.98 -28.62
C THR A 405 5.35 -1.83 -27.87
N LEU A 406 6.01 -2.78 -28.54
CA LEU A 406 7.12 -3.57 -27.97
C LEU A 406 8.29 -2.69 -27.50
N PHE A 407 8.56 -1.58 -28.21
CA PHE A 407 9.62 -0.63 -27.87
C PHE A 407 9.16 0.46 -26.90
N LEU A 408 7.86 0.62 -26.68
CA LEU A 408 7.31 1.53 -25.67
C LEU A 408 7.31 0.89 -24.27
N LEU A 409 7.29 -0.45 -24.21
CA LEU A 409 7.22 -1.22 -22.96
C LEU A 409 8.28 -0.83 -21.92
N PRO A 410 9.57 -0.58 -22.24
CA PRO A 410 10.55 -0.14 -21.23
C PRO A 410 10.16 1.18 -20.51
N CYS A 411 9.39 2.04 -21.17
CA CYS A 411 8.94 3.33 -20.62
C CYS A 411 7.72 3.17 -19.71
N THR A 412 6.92 2.12 -19.91
CA THR A 412 5.63 1.89 -19.23
C THR A 412 5.67 0.66 -18.31
N ILE A 413 6.78 -0.10 -18.31
CA ILE A 413 6.90 -1.34 -17.55
C ILE A 413 6.78 -1.12 -16.05
N GLY A 414 7.24 0.03 -15.53
CA GLY A 414 7.12 0.38 -14.11
C GLY A 414 5.66 0.41 -13.64
N PRO A 415 4.84 1.34 -14.16
CA PRO A 415 3.40 1.39 -13.87
C PRO A 415 2.68 0.05 -14.11
N TYR A 416 3.00 -0.66 -15.20
CA TYR A 416 2.42 -1.97 -15.52
C TYR A 416 2.77 -3.08 -14.54
N VAL A 417 4.01 -3.09 -14.05
CA VAL A 417 4.48 -4.05 -13.05
C VAL A 417 3.79 -3.80 -11.72
N ILE A 418 3.62 -2.54 -11.31
CA ILE A 418 2.90 -2.18 -10.09
C ILE A 418 1.43 -2.63 -10.21
N LEU A 419 0.78 -2.29 -11.32
CA LEU A 419 -0.59 -2.70 -11.60
C LEU A 419 -0.73 -4.23 -11.62
N GLY A 420 0.19 -4.93 -12.29
CA GLY A 420 0.19 -6.39 -12.38
C GLY A 420 0.38 -7.07 -11.02
N GLY A 421 1.27 -6.53 -10.19
CA GLY A 421 1.44 -6.96 -8.80
C GLY A 421 0.15 -6.78 -7.99
N MET A 422 -0.48 -5.61 -8.05
CA MET A 422 -1.75 -5.33 -7.36
C MET A 422 -2.90 -6.22 -7.83
N LEU A 423 -3.00 -6.47 -9.14
CA LEU A 423 -4.10 -7.27 -9.73
C LEU A 423 -3.89 -8.78 -9.59
N SER A 424 -2.68 -9.24 -9.30
CA SER A 424 -2.38 -10.67 -9.12
C SER A 424 -2.89 -11.27 -7.81
N TYR A 425 -3.42 -10.46 -6.88
CA TYR A 425 -4.01 -10.93 -5.62
C TYR A 425 -5.49 -11.35 -5.74
N GLY A 426 -6.17 -11.00 -6.83
CA GLY A 426 -7.57 -11.35 -7.07
C GLY A 426 -7.74 -12.45 -8.10
N GLU A 427 -8.99 -12.82 -8.40
CA GLU A 427 -9.29 -13.69 -9.52
C GLU A 427 -8.82 -13.06 -10.85
N PHE A 428 -8.26 -13.87 -11.75
CA PHE A 428 -7.78 -13.39 -13.05
C PHE A 428 -8.86 -12.67 -13.86
N ALA A 429 -10.12 -13.10 -13.76
CA ALA A 429 -11.25 -12.43 -14.38
C ALA A 429 -11.50 -11.03 -13.80
N GLY A 430 -11.25 -10.85 -12.50
CA GLY A 430 -11.35 -9.57 -11.80
C GLY A 430 -10.32 -8.54 -12.28
N ALA A 431 -9.19 -8.97 -12.87
CA ALA A 431 -8.18 -8.06 -13.41
C ALA A 431 -8.60 -7.38 -14.73
N LEU A 432 -9.51 -8.00 -15.50
CA LEU A 432 -9.97 -7.51 -16.81
C LEU A 432 -10.55 -6.08 -16.78
N PRO A 433 -11.52 -5.73 -15.90
CA PRO A 433 -12.07 -4.39 -15.85
C PRO A 433 -11.02 -3.33 -15.48
N TYR A 434 -10.11 -3.64 -14.55
CA TYR A 434 -9.05 -2.72 -14.13
C TYR A 434 -8.03 -2.47 -15.24
N LEU A 435 -7.59 -3.53 -15.93
CA LEU A 435 -6.72 -3.41 -17.11
C LEU A 435 -7.39 -2.61 -18.23
N THR A 436 -8.70 -2.79 -18.43
CA THR A 436 -9.46 -2.06 -19.44
C THR A 436 -9.49 -0.57 -19.13
N VAL A 437 -9.83 -0.19 -17.89
CA VAL A 437 -9.87 1.21 -17.46
C VAL A 437 -8.48 1.85 -17.51
N TYR A 438 -7.45 1.15 -17.03
CA TYR A 438 -6.07 1.59 -17.12
C TYR A 438 -5.67 1.91 -18.58
N ASN A 439 -5.92 0.97 -19.49
CA ASN A 439 -5.57 1.13 -20.90
C ASN A 439 -6.37 2.23 -21.59
N LEU A 440 -7.65 2.42 -21.23
CA LEU A 440 -8.48 3.52 -21.73
C LEU A 440 -7.91 4.89 -21.33
N ILE A 441 -7.50 5.05 -20.08
CA ILE A 441 -6.87 6.29 -19.59
C ILE A 441 -5.52 6.50 -20.30
N PHE A 442 -4.70 5.45 -20.41
CA PHE A 442 -3.40 5.51 -21.07
C PHE A 442 -3.48 6.02 -22.53
N VAL A 443 -4.45 5.55 -23.32
CA VAL A 443 -4.58 5.95 -24.72
C VAL A 443 -5.29 7.30 -24.92
N LEU A 444 -5.92 7.85 -23.88
CA LEU A 444 -6.74 9.06 -23.97
C LEU A 444 -5.96 10.26 -24.55
N PRO A 445 -4.73 10.58 -24.13
CA PRO A 445 -3.98 11.71 -24.72
C PRO A 445 -3.74 11.55 -26.23
N MET A 446 -3.55 10.31 -26.71
CA MET A 446 -3.37 10.02 -28.13
C MET A 446 -4.66 10.28 -28.92
N VAL A 447 -5.80 9.83 -28.38
CA VAL A 447 -7.12 10.10 -28.96
C VAL A 447 -7.38 11.61 -29.03
N VAL A 448 -7.07 12.35 -27.96
CA VAL A 448 -7.21 13.81 -27.92
C VAL A 448 -6.38 14.47 -29.01
N ILE A 449 -5.12 14.07 -29.20
CA ILE A 449 -4.26 14.61 -30.26
C ILE A 449 -4.84 14.33 -31.65
N ILE A 450 -5.30 13.11 -31.91
CA ILE A 450 -5.92 12.74 -33.19
C ILE A 450 -7.14 13.62 -33.47
N LEU A 451 -8.01 13.83 -32.48
CA LEU A 451 -9.19 14.68 -32.61
C LEU A 451 -8.81 16.15 -32.85
N LEU A 452 -7.82 16.69 -32.13
CA LEU A 452 -7.33 18.06 -32.34
C LEU A 452 -6.81 18.28 -33.76
N VAL A 453 -6.07 17.30 -34.30
CA VAL A 453 -5.57 17.32 -35.68
C VAL A 453 -6.73 17.21 -36.67
N PHE A 454 -7.71 16.34 -36.42
CA PHE A 454 -8.86 16.13 -37.30
C PHE A 454 -9.75 17.37 -37.42
N PHE A 455 -10.11 17.98 -36.28
CA PHE A 455 -10.89 19.23 -36.24
C PHE A 455 -10.10 20.44 -36.75
N GLY A 456 -8.78 20.33 -36.91
CA GLY A 456 -7.92 21.41 -37.41
C GLY A 456 -7.71 22.55 -36.41
N SER A 457 -7.97 22.30 -35.12
CA SER A 457 -7.78 23.28 -34.03
C SER A 457 -6.29 23.57 -33.78
N LYS A 458 -5.41 22.58 -34.03
CA LYS A 458 -3.96 22.75 -33.98
C LYS A 458 -3.30 22.01 -35.15
N SER A 459 -2.25 22.60 -35.72
CA SER A 459 -1.42 21.91 -36.71
C SER A 459 -0.53 20.87 -36.03
N ILE A 460 -0.21 19.78 -36.73
CA ILE A 460 0.68 18.74 -36.19
C ILE A 460 2.03 19.36 -35.78
N LYS A 461 2.53 20.35 -36.54
CA LYS A 461 3.74 21.11 -36.23
C LYS A 461 3.64 21.85 -34.89
N GLN A 462 2.53 22.50 -34.59
CA GLN A 462 2.34 23.22 -33.32
C GLN A 462 2.36 22.26 -32.12
N ILE A 463 1.85 21.05 -32.28
CA ILE A 463 1.87 20.03 -31.22
C ILE A 463 3.31 19.53 -31.00
N THR A 464 4.06 19.31 -32.08
CA THR A 464 5.48 18.97 -32.01
C THR A 464 6.32 20.08 -31.35
N GLU A 465 6.12 21.34 -31.72
CA GLU A 465 6.83 22.49 -31.12
C GLU A 465 6.51 22.66 -29.64
N TRP A 466 5.23 22.49 -29.26
CA TRP A 466 4.83 22.51 -27.85
C TRP A 466 5.52 21.38 -27.06
N ARG A 467 5.58 20.17 -27.62
CA ARG A 467 6.29 19.04 -26.99
C ARG A 467 7.77 19.35 -26.82
N GLU A 468 8.44 19.83 -27.87
CA GLU A 468 9.87 20.16 -27.82
C GLU A 468 10.19 21.23 -26.77
N LYS A 469 9.32 22.25 -26.65
CA LYS A 469 9.47 23.30 -25.63
C LYS A 469 9.32 22.77 -24.20
N ASN A 470 8.47 21.76 -24.00
CA ASN A 470 8.14 21.23 -22.67
C ASN A 470 8.86 19.91 -22.33
N VAL A 471 9.70 19.37 -23.22
CA VAL A 471 10.33 18.05 -23.04
C VAL A 471 11.10 17.92 -21.73
N LYS A 472 11.83 18.98 -21.32
CA LYS A 472 12.54 19.01 -20.03
C LYS A 472 11.59 18.89 -18.85
N VAL A 473 10.48 19.63 -18.87
CA VAL A 473 9.47 19.59 -17.80
C VAL A 473 8.81 18.21 -17.72
N MET A 474 8.59 17.56 -18.86
CA MET A 474 8.06 16.19 -18.90
C MET A 474 9.03 15.21 -18.22
N HIS A 475 10.33 15.26 -18.55
CA HIS A 475 11.36 14.44 -17.90
C HIS A 475 11.42 14.68 -16.38
N LEU A 476 11.25 15.93 -15.92
CA LEU A 476 11.20 16.23 -14.49
C LEU A 476 10.02 15.55 -13.79
N ILE A 477 8.81 15.66 -14.37
CA ILE A 477 7.59 15.08 -13.79
C ILE A 477 7.71 13.56 -13.73
N ILE A 478 8.12 12.92 -14.83
CA ILE A 478 8.28 11.46 -14.92
C ILE A 478 9.36 10.99 -13.94
N GLY A 479 10.49 11.68 -13.89
CA GLY A 479 11.59 11.36 -12.98
C GLY A 479 11.18 11.41 -11.50
N ILE A 480 10.46 12.46 -11.08
CA ILE A 480 9.94 12.57 -9.70
C ILE A 480 8.98 11.42 -9.39
N ILE A 481 8.06 11.09 -10.30
CA ILE A 481 7.08 10.03 -10.07
C ILE A 481 7.78 8.66 -9.96
N PHE A 482 8.74 8.36 -10.84
CA PHE A 482 9.50 7.11 -10.77
C PHE A 482 10.37 6.99 -9.53
N ILE A 483 10.98 8.09 -9.06
CA ILE A 483 11.73 8.08 -7.79
C ILE A 483 10.78 7.82 -6.62
N LEU A 484 9.64 8.52 -6.54
CA LEU A 484 8.67 8.34 -5.45
C LEU A 484 8.11 6.91 -5.44
N LEU A 485 7.70 6.39 -6.60
CA LEU A 485 7.21 5.02 -6.73
C LEU A 485 8.30 4.00 -6.38
N GLY A 486 9.51 4.19 -6.90
CA GLY A 486 10.64 3.29 -6.66
C GLY A 486 11.07 3.26 -5.19
N VAL A 487 11.12 4.42 -4.52
CA VAL A 487 11.39 4.52 -3.07
C VAL A 487 10.29 3.81 -2.28
N SER A 488 9.03 4.06 -2.60
CA SER A 488 7.90 3.42 -1.93
C SER A 488 7.95 1.89 -2.05
N MET A 489 8.24 1.37 -3.25
CA MET A 489 8.40 -0.07 -3.49
C MET A 489 9.64 -0.64 -2.78
N PHE A 490 10.75 0.09 -2.75
CA PHE A 490 12.00 -0.38 -2.15
C PHE A 490 11.92 -0.52 -0.63
N PHE A 491 11.22 0.41 0.04
CA PHE A 491 10.98 0.39 1.48
C PHE A 491 9.75 -0.44 1.89
N GLY A 492 9.01 -1.01 0.94
CA GLY A 492 7.83 -1.81 1.24
C GLY A 492 6.66 -0.98 1.81
N LEU A 493 6.59 0.31 1.46
CA LEU A 493 5.49 1.21 1.79
C LEU A 493 4.27 1.00 0.87
N PHE A 494 4.22 -0.13 0.15
CA PHE A 494 3.26 -0.40 -0.93
C PHE A 494 2.52 -1.72 -0.73
#